data_AF-A0A9P7TAW8-F1
#
_entry.id   AF-A0A9P7TAW8-F1
#
_cell.length_a   1.000
_cell.length_b   1.000
_cell.length_c   1.000
_cell.angle_alpha   90.00
_cell.angle_beta   90.00
_cell.angle_gamma   90.00
#
_symmetry.space_group_name_H-M   'P 1'
#
loop_
_entity.id
_entity.type
_entity.pdbx_description
1 polymer ?
#
loop_
_entity_poly.entity_id
_entity_poly.type
_entity_poly.pdbx_seq_one_letter_code
_entity_poly.pdbx_strand_id
1 'polypeptide(L)'
;MRDLGIQVVQTGQPCDFLVAPQIVRTVKFLCSLARGAVVLSSEFVETVLETGEIPDVNDFILTDKKAEEKFDIDLKRSVARAKANRGKLLQGVPVYCTEKIQNGADSYRSIAEANGAIFKLYRARSGTTIKPTTAEQDGFAKPDPVYLLSGNSPEERKMWVRFRNMAEQGHMEPRIVAPDWLLDVAMAQQVRFDSKFLVENWNGSQK
;
A
#
# COMPACT_ATOMS: atom_id res chain seq x y z
N MET A 1 -21.84 -15.17 -17.28
CA MET A 1 -21.10 -13.93 -16.93
C MET A 1 -20.32 -13.36 -18.12
N ARG A 2 -19.48 -14.11 -18.84
CA ARG A 2 -18.82 -13.58 -20.05
C ARG A 2 -19.80 -13.09 -21.11
N ASP A 3 -20.91 -13.81 -21.28
CA ASP A 3 -21.98 -13.44 -22.22
C ASP A 3 -22.72 -12.15 -21.83
N LEU A 4 -22.56 -11.70 -20.58
CA LEU A 4 -23.05 -10.41 -20.08
C LEU A 4 -22.00 -9.30 -20.22
N GLY A 5 -20.83 -9.59 -20.80
CA GLY A 5 -19.73 -8.63 -20.91
C GLY A 5 -18.86 -8.50 -19.65
N ILE A 6 -19.04 -9.36 -18.64
CA ILE A 6 -18.21 -9.35 -17.43
C ILE A 6 -16.96 -10.20 -17.64
N GLN A 7 -15.79 -9.58 -17.52
CA GLN A 7 -14.50 -10.23 -17.57
C GLN A 7 -13.84 -10.27 -16.18
N VAL A 8 -13.56 -11.47 -15.69
CA VAL A 8 -12.74 -11.67 -14.49
C VAL A 8 -11.27 -11.60 -14.88
N VAL A 9 -10.53 -10.69 -14.26
CA VAL A 9 -9.11 -10.47 -14.54
C VAL A 9 -8.22 -10.98 -13.40
N GLN A 10 -6.95 -11.22 -13.71
CA GLN A 10 -5.96 -11.62 -12.70
C GLN A 10 -5.47 -10.41 -11.89
N THR A 11 -4.89 -10.67 -10.72
CA THR A 11 -4.28 -9.63 -9.87
C THR A 11 -3.30 -8.78 -10.67
N GLY A 12 -3.40 -7.46 -10.57
CA GLY A 12 -2.49 -6.53 -11.23
C GLY A 12 -2.90 -6.11 -12.64
N GLN A 13 -3.92 -6.75 -13.23
CA GLN A 13 -4.53 -6.24 -14.46
C GLN A 13 -5.50 -5.09 -14.16
N PRO A 14 -5.74 -4.19 -15.13
CA PRO A 14 -6.78 -3.17 -15.00
C PRO A 14 -8.13 -3.80 -14.70
N CYS A 15 -8.87 -3.21 -13.76
CA CYS A 15 -10.24 -3.60 -13.44
C CYS A 15 -11.04 -2.35 -13.05
N ASP A 16 -12.32 -2.33 -13.44
CA ASP A 16 -13.25 -1.27 -13.09
C ASP A 16 -13.88 -1.51 -11.71
N PHE A 17 -14.09 -2.78 -11.38
CA PHE A 17 -14.73 -3.22 -10.15
C PHE A 17 -13.86 -4.21 -9.39
N LEU A 18 -13.83 -4.03 -8.07
CA LEU A 18 -13.32 -4.99 -7.11
C LEU A 18 -14.51 -5.51 -6.30
N VAL A 19 -14.76 -6.82 -6.35
CA VAL A 19 -15.84 -7.43 -5.56
C VAL A 19 -15.25 -8.07 -4.30
N ALA A 20 -15.79 -7.76 -3.13
CA ALA A 20 -15.35 -8.32 -1.86
C ALA A 20 -16.50 -8.42 -0.84
N PRO A 21 -16.48 -9.40 0.08
CA PRO A 21 -17.51 -9.53 1.11
C PRO A 21 -17.36 -8.51 2.25
N GLN A 22 -16.14 -8.01 2.47
CA GLN A 22 -15.81 -7.05 3.52
C GLN A 22 -14.50 -6.35 3.16
N ILE A 23 -14.19 -5.23 3.84
CA ILE A 23 -12.93 -4.52 3.61
C ILE A 23 -11.77 -5.32 4.19
N VAL A 24 -10.78 -5.64 3.35
CA VAL A 24 -9.59 -6.42 3.73
C VAL A 24 -8.33 -5.83 3.13
N ARG A 25 -7.20 -5.98 3.83
CA ARG A 25 -5.88 -5.46 3.39
C ARG A 25 -5.09 -6.49 2.57
N THR A 26 -5.75 -7.16 1.62
CA THR A 26 -5.09 -8.12 0.72
C THR A 26 -4.40 -7.41 -0.44
N VAL A 27 -3.43 -8.06 -1.07
CA VAL A 27 -2.74 -7.53 -2.27
C VAL A 27 -3.74 -7.19 -3.38
N LYS A 28 -4.70 -8.09 -3.66
CA LYS A 28 -5.75 -7.84 -4.66
C LYS A 28 -6.54 -6.58 -4.34
N PHE A 29 -7.00 -6.44 -3.10
CA PHE A 29 -7.80 -5.30 -2.68
C PHE A 29 -7.02 -4.00 -2.86
N LEU A 30 -5.80 -3.93 -2.31
CA LEU A 30 -4.99 -2.72 -2.29
C LEU A 30 -4.50 -2.31 -3.70
N CYS A 31 -4.11 -3.27 -4.53
CA CYS A 31 -3.67 -2.99 -5.90
C CYS A 31 -4.84 -2.57 -6.79
N SER A 32 -6.04 -3.13 -6.62
CA SER A 32 -7.23 -2.70 -7.36
C SER A 32 -7.71 -1.32 -6.90
N LEU A 33 -7.72 -1.08 -5.58
CA LEU A 33 -8.07 0.22 -5.01
C LEU A 33 -7.13 1.32 -5.51
N ALA A 34 -5.82 1.09 -5.57
CA ALA A 34 -4.85 2.09 -6.05
C ALA A 34 -5.11 2.56 -7.51
N ARG A 35 -5.78 1.73 -8.31
CA ARG A 35 -6.20 2.06 -9.68
C ARG A 35 -7.53 2.80 -9.75
N GLY A 36 -8.22 2.96 -8.62
CA GLY A 36 -9.53 3.62 -8.54
C GLY A 36 -10.71 2.69 -8.84
N ALA A 37 -10.52 1.37 -8.77
CA ALA A 37 -11.61 0.41 -8.92
C ALA A 37 -12.73 0.69 -7.90
N VAL A 38 -13.98 0.61 -8.34
CA VAL A 38 -15.14 0.72 -7.46
C VAL A 38 -15.27 -0.59 -6.69
N VAL A 39 -15.42 -0.50 -5.37
CA VAL A 39 -15.51 -1.68 -4.52
C VAL A 39 -16.98 -2.05 -4.32
N LEU A 40 -17.35 -3.26 -4.74
CA LEU A 40 -18.69 -3.81 -4.66
C LEU A 40 -18.77 -4.96 -3.64
N SER A 41 -19.94 -5.16 -3.05
CA SER A 41 -20.29 -6.33 -2.24
C SER A 41 -20.31 -7.59 -3.11
N SER A 42 -19.98 -8.75 -2.50
CA SER A 42 -20.11 -10.07 -3.14
C SER A 42 -21.52 -10.35 -3.67
N GLU A 43 -22.54 -9.75 -3.06
CA GLU A 43 -23.95 -9.84 -3.47
C GLU A 43 -24.18 -9.42 -4.93
N PHE A 44 -23.30 -8.57 -5.49
CA PHE A 44 -23.36 -8.20 -6.91
C PHE A 44 -23.19 -9.43 -7.81
N VAL A 45 -22.17 -10.24 -7.55
CA VAL A 45 -21.88 -11.43 -8.36
C VAL A 45 -22.96 -12.50 -8.15
N GLU A 46 -23.45 -12.64 -6.92
CA GLU A 46 -24.57 -13.54 -6.60
C GLU A 46 -25.83 -13.15 -7.39
N THR A 47 -26.21 -11.87 -7.37
CA THR A 47 -27.38 -11.35 -8.11
C THR A 47 -27.22 -11.57 -9.62
N VAL A 48 -26.04 -11.32 -10.19
CA VAL A 48 -25.76 -11.55 -11.62
C VAL A 48 -25.91 -13.04 -11.98
N LEU A 49 -25.45 -13.94 -11.10
CA LEU A 49 -25.54 -15.38 -11.32
C LEU A 49 -26.98 -15.90 -11.21
N GLU A 50 -27.77 -15.33 -10.30
CA GLU A 50 -29.16 -15.73 -10.06
C GLU A 50 -30.12 -15.20 -11.14
N THR A 51 -29.99 -13.92 -11.50
CA THR A 51 -30.90 -13.25 -12.44
C THR A 51 -30.49 -13.41 -13.90
N GLY A 52 -29.20 -13.61 -14.16
CA GLY A 52 -28.65 -13.58 -15.51
C GLY A 52 -28.58 -12.17 -16.11
N GLU A 53 -28.75 -11.12 -15.31
CA GLU A 53 -28.71 -9.71 -15.74
C GLU A 53 -27.65 -8.91 -14.95
N ILE A 54 -27.28 -7.72 -15.45
CA ILE A 54 -26.37 -6.82 -14.73
C ILE A 54 -27.22 -5.81 -13.95
N PRO A 55 -27.26 -5.88 -12.61
CA PRO A 55 -27.99 -4.91 -11.80
C PRO A 55 -27.22 -3.57 -11.72
N ASP A 56 -27.87 -2.52 -11.20
CA ASP A 56 -27.19 -1.24 -10.98
C ASP A 56 -26.07 -1.40 -9.95
N VAL A 57 -24.84 -1.10 -10.36
CA VAL A 57 -23.63 -1.19 -9.51
C VAL A 57 -23.70 -0.30 -8.28
N ASN A 58 -24.48 0.79 -8.32
CA ASN A 58 -24.61 1.71 -7.19
C ASN A 58 -25.35 1.07 -6.01
N ASP A 59 -26.18 0.07 -6.25
CA ASP A 59 -26.91 -0.67 -5.21
C ASP A 59 -26.01 -1.64 -4.45
N PHE A 60 -24.85 -1.97 -5.01
CA PHE A 60 -23.91 -2.96 -4.46
C PHE A 60 -22.61 -2.35 -3.97
N ILE A 61 -22.53 -1.03 -3.78
CA ILE A 61 -21.31 -0.39 -3.24
C ILE A 61 -21.01 -0.97 -1.84
N LEU A 62 -19.81 -1.51 -1.66
CA LEU A 62 -19.42 -2.13 -0.40
C LEU A 62 -19.46 -1.09 0.74
N THR A 63 -20.19 -1.42 1.80
CA THR A 63 -20.25 -0.63 3.03
C THR A 63 -19.88 -1.53 4.21
N ASP A 64 -18.80 -1.20 4.92
CA ASP A 64 -18.30 -1.99 6.05
C ASP A 64 -17.81 -1.07 7.17
N LYS A 65 -18.77 -0.56 7.94
CA LYS A 65 -18.52 0.41 9.02
C LYS A 65 -17.52 -0.10 10.06
N LYS A 66 -17.54 -1.41 10.34
CA LYS A 66 -16.67 -2.04 11.32
C LYS A 66 -15.21 -1.99 10.86
N ALA A 67 -14.96 -2.30 9.58
CA ALA A 67 -13.62 -2.23 9.03
C ALA A 67 -13.16 -0.78 8.79
N GLU A 68 -14.07 0.11 8.40
CA GLU A 68 -13.80 1.55 8.28
C GLU A 68 -13.33 2.14 9.61
N GLU A 69 -14.01 1.84 10.71
CA GLU A 69 -13.58 2.24 12.06
C GLU A 69 -12.23 1.59 12.44
N LYS A 70 -12.09 0.28 12.19
CA LYS A 70 -10.86 -0.47 12.51
C LYS A 70 -9.63 0.07 11.79
N PHE A 71 -9.77 0.47 10.54
CA PHE A 71 -8.66 0.96 9.71
C PHE A 71 -8.56 2.49 9.67
N ASP A 72 -9.47 3.19 10.35
CA ASP A 72 -9.56 4.66 10.35
C ASP A 72 -9.58 5.22 8.91
N ILE A 73 -10.56 4.73 8.13
CA ILE A 73 -10.80 5.14 6.74
C ILE A 73 -12.30 5.35 6.47
N ASP A 74 -12.57 6.05 5.37
CA ASP A 74 -13.88 6.11 4.71
C ASP A 74 -13.64 5.56 3.30
N LEU A 75 -14.22 4.40 2.98
CA LEU A 75 -13.93 3.68 1.74
C LEU A 75 -14.31 4.50 0.51
N LYS A 76 -15.43 5.23 0.58
CA LYS A 76 -15.89 6.10 -0.51
C LYS A 76 -14.88 7.21 -0.80
N ARG A 77 -14.33 7.85 0.25
CA ARG A 77 -13.25 8.83 0.12
C ARG A 77 -11.97 8.21 -0.40
N SER A 78 -11.60 7.02 0.07
CA SER A 78 -10.42 6.30 -0.44
C SER A 78 -10.52 6.03 -1.94
N VAL A 79 -11.68 5.56 -2.42
CA VAL A 79 -11.91 5.33 -3.87
C VAL A 79 -11.85 6.66 -4.65
N ALA A 80 -12.45 7.73 -4.13
CA ALA A 80 -12.37 9.05 -4.77
C ALA A 80 -10.93 9.57 -4.88
N ARG A 81 -10.14 9.42 -3.81
CA ARG A 81 -8.71 9.77 -3.79
C ARG A 81 -7.92 8.89 -4.76
N ALA A 82 -8.15 7.58 -4.80
CA ALA A 82 -7.49 6.70 -5.75
C ALA A 82 -7.70 7.12 -7.21
N LYS A 83 -8.96 7.45 -7.57
CA LYS A 83 -9.30 7.94 -8.92
C LYS A 83 -8.57 9.24 -9.25
N ALA A 84 -8.43 10.13 -8.26
CA ALA A 84 -7.67 11.37 -8.41
C ALA A 84 -6.15 11.12 -8.53
N ASN A 85 -5.60 10.21 -7.71
CA ASN A 85 -4.19 9.85 -7.67
C ASN A 85 -3.74 9.10 -8.93
N ARG A 86 -4.63 8.31 -9.56
CA ARG A 86 -4.33 7.49 -10.76
C ARG A 86 -3.11 6.58 -10.57
N GLY A 87 -3.03 5.91 -9.42
CA GLY A 87 -1.89 5.04 -9.07
C GLY A 87 -0.60 5.78 -8.72
N LYS A 88 -0.65 7.11 -8.48
CA LYS A 88 0.52 7.95 -8.18
C LYS A 88 0.56 8.44 -6.73
N LEU A 89 -0.10 7.73 -5.80
CA LEU A 89 -0.19 8.11 -4.39
C LEU A 89 1.19 8.31 -3.75
N LEU A 90 2.14 7.43 -4.06
CA LEU A 90 3.52 7.39 -3.56
C LEU A 90 4.52 7.65 -4.68
N GLN A 91 4.14 8.43 -5.70
CA GLN A 91 4.99 8.67 -6.87
C GLN A 91 6.40 9.13 -6.48
N GLY A 92 7.40 8.33 -6.86
CA GLY A 92 8.81 8.66 -6.62
C GLY A 92 9.29 8.42 -5.18
N VAL A 93 8.40 8.07 -4.24
CA VAL A 93 8.78 7.78 -2.85
C VAL A 93 9.57 6.46 -2.80
N PRO A 94 10.82 6.46 -2.32
CA PRO A 94 11.58 5.22 -2.20
C PRO A 94 11.10 4.40 -0.99
N VAL A 95 10.71 3.16 -1.26
CA VAL A 95 10.28 2.19 -0.24
C VAL A 95 11.20 0.99 -0.29
N TYR A 96 12.06 0.88 0.71
CA TYR A 96 12.91 -0.27 0.95
C TYR A 96 12.15 -1.31 1.77
N CYS A 97 12.48 -2.58 1.61
CA CYS A 97 11.85 -3.67 2.34
C CYS A 97 12.88 -4.73 2.71
N THR A 98 12.90 -5.17 3.96
CA THR A 98 13.79 -6.26 4.39
C THR A 98 13.40 -7.59 3.73
N GLU A 99 14.39 -8.41 3.38
CA GLU A 99 14.13 -9.69 2.71
C GLU A 99 13.30 -10.67 3.55
N LYS A 100 13.47 -10.65 4.89
CA LYS A 100 12.81 -11.56 5.81
C LYS A 100 11.48 -11.03 6.37
N ILE A 101 10.91 -9.99 5.76
CA ILE A 101 9.66 -9.41 6.22
C ILE A 101 8.53 -10.46 6.20
N GLN A 102 7.67 -10.41 7.21
CA GLN A 102 6.51 -11.30 7.29
C GLN A 102 5.57 -11.08 6.08
N ASN A 103 4.99 -12.16 5.56
CA ASN A 103 4.13 -12.19 4.34
C ASN A 103 4.87 -11.97 3.01
N GLY A 104 6.21 -11.92 3.04
CA GLY A 104 7.06 -11.87 1.86
C GLY A 104 7.15 -10.50 1.21
N ALA A 105 8.34 -10.15 0.73
CA ALA A 105 8.63 -8.84 0.14
C ALA A 105 7.80 -8.54 -1.13
N ASP A 106 7.46 -9.56 -1.93
CA ASP A 106 6.76 -9.36 -3.20
C ASP A 106 5.30 -8.92 -3.04
N SER A 107 4.66 -9.28 -1.92
CA SER A 107 3.33 -8.77 -1.56
C SER A 107 3.36 -7.25 -1.39
N TYR A 108 4.35 -6.74 -0.65
CA TYR A 108 4.51 -5.30 -0.43
C TYR A 108 5.04 -4.57 -1.66
N ARG A 109 5.88 -5.22 -2.47
CA ARG A 109 6.31 -4.70 -3.78
C ARG A 109 5.09 -4.39 -4.64
N SER A 110 4.19 -5.36 -4.79
CA SER A 110 2.98 -5.23 -5.61
C SER A 110 2.12 -4.04 -5.16
N ILE A 111 1.98 -3.85 -3.84
CA ILE A 111 1.21 -2.75 -3.26
C ILE A 111 1.91 -1.41 -3.47
N ALA A 112 3.22 -1.34 -3.19
CA ALA A 112 4.02 -0.14 -3.32
C ALA A 112 4.06 0.37 -4.77
N GLU A 113 4.37 -0.52 -5.72
CA GLU A 113 4.44 -0.20 -7.14
C GLU A 113 3.07 0.14 -7.74
N ALA A 114 1.99 -0.51 -7.29
CA ALA A 114 0.63 -0.14 -7.70
C ALA A 114 0.23 1.28 -7.26
N ASN A 115 0.89 1.82 -6.23
CA ASN A 115 0.73 3.19 -5.75
C ASN A 115 1.83 4.14 -6.24
N GLY A 116 2.72 3.71 -7.15
CA GLY A 116 3.73 4.55 -7.78
C GLY A 116 5.05 4.71 -7.00
N ALA A 117 5.23 3.96 -5.91
CA ALA A 117 6.46 3.98 -5.14
C ALA A 117 7.61 3.28 -5.88
N ILE A 118 8.84 3.69 -5.58
CA ILE A 118 10.05 3.00 -6.04
C ILE A 118 10.38 1.92 -5.00
N PHE A 119 10.08 0.65 -5.31
CA PHE A 119 10.33 -0.45 -4.39
C PHE A 119 11.73 -1.05 -4.53
N LYS A 120 12.40 -1.28 -3.40
CA LYS A 120 13.75 -1.84 -3.36
C LYS A 120 13.91 -2.88 -2.25
N LEU A 121 14.47 -4.04 -2.57
CA LEU A 121 14.80 -5.03 -1.55
C LEU A 121 16.08 -4.62 -0.80
N TYR A 122 16.01 -4.62 0.53
CA TYR A 122 17.12 -4.28 1.42
C TYR A 122 17.68 -5.53 2.09
N ARG A 123 18.98 -5.75 1.88
CA ARG A 123 19.76 -6.88 2.40
C ARG A 123 21.02 -6.34 3.03
N ALA A 124 21.57 -7.07 4.00
CA ALA A 124 22.79 -6.68 4.72
C ALA A 124 24.03 -6.46 3.82
N ARG A 125 24.03 -7.02 2.60
CA ARG A 125 25.06 -6.86 1.57
C ARG A 125 24.48 -6.37 0.23
N SER A 126 23.38 -5.61 0.29
CA SER A 126 22.76 -5.09 -0.93
C SER A 126 23.61 -3.96 -1.51
N GLY A 127 23.87 -4.00 -2.83
CA GLY A 127 24.43 -2.86 -3.58
C GLY A 127 23.40 -1.73 -3.79
N THR A 128 22.15 -1.93 -3.33
CA THR A 128 21.09 -0.94 -3.42
C THR A 128 21.35 0.21 -2.45
N THR A 129 21.88 1.30 -2.98
CA THR A 129 22.27 2.50 -2.22
C THR A 129 21.42 3.71 -2.62
N ILE A 130 21.21 4.62 -1.66
CA ILE A 130 20.77 5.99 -1.96
C ILE A 130 22.02 6.74 -2.38
N LYS A 131 21.93 7.53 -3.46
CA LYS A 131 23.07 8.33 -3.92
C LYS A 131 23.38 9.38 -2.86
N PRO A 132 24.64 9.51 -2.40
CA PRO A 132 25.00 10.57 -1.48
C PRO A 132 24.74 11.95 -2.10
N THR A 133 24.08 12.81 -1.34
CA THR A 133 23.67 14.16 -1.74
C THR A 133 23.74 15.08 -0.53
N THR A 134 24.11 16.35 -0.72
CA THR A 134 24.14 17.36 0.35
C THR A 134 22.92 18.28 0.29
N ALA A 135 22.63 18.99 1.39
CA ALA A 135 21.54 19.96 1.43
C ALA A 135 21.70 21.05 0.36
N GLU A 136 22.92 21.51 0.11
CA GLU A 136 23.22 22.49 -0.94
C GLU A 136 22.84 21.96 -2.33
N GLN A 137 23.12 20.68 -2.60
CA GLN A 137 22.81 20.03 -3.87
C GLN A 137 21.29 19.85 -4.08
N ASP A 138 20.55 19.70 -2.99
CA ASP A 138 19.08 19.67 -2.97
C ASP A 138 18.45 21.06 -2.78
N GLY A 139 19.22 22.13 -2.94
CA GLY A 139 18.71 23.50 -2.84
C GLY A 139 18.18 23.87 -1.46
N PHE A 140 18.73 23.25 -0.41
CA PHE A 140 18.33 23.36 0.99
C PHE A 140 16.86 23.01 1.26
N ALA A 141 16.26 22.19 0.39
CA ALA A 141 14.95 21.62 0.65
C ALA A 141 14.96 20.76 1.93
N LYS A 142 13.80 20.61 2.56
CA LYS A 142 13.67 19.65 3.66
C LYS A 142 13.87 18.23 3.09
N PRO A 143 14.58 17.34 3.81
CA PRO A 143 14.75 15.96 3.39
C PRO A 143 13.42 15.27 3.10
N ASP A 144 13.30 14.67 1.92
CA ASP A 144 12.16 13.81 1.62
C ASP A 144 12.25 12.50 2.41
N PRO A 145 11.11 11.90 2.79
CA PRO A 145 11.12 10.66 3.54
C PRO A 145 11.51 9.45 2.68
N VAL A 146 12.32 8.57 3.26
CA VAL A 146 12.63 7.25 2.72
C VAL A 146 12.24 6.17 3.72
N TYR A 147 11.48 5.20 3.25
CA TYR A 147 10.88 4.19 4.12
C TYR A 147 11.65 2.89 4.06
N LEU A 148 11.85 2.24 5.21
CA LEU A 148 12.24 0.84 5.31
C LEU A 148 11.11 0.07 5.98
N LEU A 149 10.43 -0.78 5.21
CA LEU A 149 9.53 -1.80 5.75
C LEU A 149 10.39 -2.88 6.39
N SER A 150 10.20 -3.08 7.70
CA SER A 150 10.99 -4.04 8.48
C SER A 150 10.14 -4.71 9.54
N GLY A 151 10.46 -5.97 9.84
CA GLY A 151 10.09 -6.60 11.11
C GLY A 151 11.03 -6.18 12.24
N ASN A 152 10.78 -6.70 13.44
CA ASN A 152 11.50 -6.36 14.67
C ASN A 152 12.50 -7.44 15.12
N SER A 153 12.88 -8.35 14.21
CA SER A 153 13.83 -9.43 14.52
C SER A 153 15.24 -8.90 14.82
N PRO A 154 16.06 -9.60 15.62
CA PRO A 154 17.44 -9.18 15.89
C PRO A 154 18.29 -8.98 14.62
N GLU A 155 18.08 -9.80 13.59
CA GLU A 155 18.75 -9.67 12.29
C GLU A 155 18.35 -8.40 11.56
N GLU A 156 17.06 -8.06 11.57
CA GLU A 156 16.56 -6.84 10.94
C GLU A 156 16.99 -5.58 11.67
N ARG A 157 16.98 -5.59 13.01
CA ARG A 157 17.48 -4.50 13.85
C ARG A 157 18.90 -4.08 13.51
N LYS A 158 19.78 -5.05 13.21
CA LYS A 158 21.17 -4.77 12.78
C LYS A 158 21.24 -4.00 11.46
N MET A 159 20.24 -4.13 10.59
CA MET A 159 20.17 -3.45 9.31
C MET A 159 19.70 -1.99 9.45
N TRP A 160 18.95 -1.66 10.51
CA TRP A 160 18.37 -0.33 10.72
C TRP A 160 19.41 0.78 10.80
N VAL A 161 20.50 0.57 11.57
CA VAL A 161 21.58 1.55 11.71
C VAL A 161 22.21 1.87 10.35
N ARG A 162 22.46 0.84 9.54
CA ARG A 162 23.03 1.01 8.19
C ARG A 162 22.07 1.75 7.26
N PHE A 163 20.77 1.47 7.37
CA PHE A 163 19.76 2.15 6.59
C PHE A 163 19.64 3.63 6.97
N ARG A 164 19.63 3.98 8.27
CA ARG A 164 19.61 5.38 8.73
C ARG A 164 20.81 6.15 8.19
N ASN A 165 22.02 5.62 8.37
CA ASN A 165 23.23 6.24 7.84
C ASN A 165 23.17 6.43 6.32
N MET A 166 22.67 5.44 5.57
CA MET A 166 22.53 5.53 4.11
C MET A 166 21.52 6.62 3.69
N ALA A 167 20.39 6.74 4.38
CA ALA A 167 19.39 7.76 4.13
C ALA A 167 19.92 9.17 4.44
N GLU A 168 20.55 9.34 5.59
CA GLU A 168 21.11 10.63 6.04
C GLU A 168 22.23 11.10 5.11
N GLN A 169 23.11 10.20 4.66
CA GLN A 169 24.15 10.51 3.66
C GLN A 169 23.57 10.91 2.30
N GLY A 170 22.36 10.45 2.00
CA GLY A 170 21.60 10.84 0.81
C GLY A 170 20.67 12.03 1.04
N HIS A 171 20.80 12.75 2.17
CA HIS A 171 19.93 13.87 2.56
C HIS A 171 18.43 13.52 2.57
N MET A 172 18.10 12.31 3.02
CA MET A 172 16.71 11.83 3.18
C MET A 172 16.37 11.61 4.66
N GLU A 173 15.07 11.69 5.00
CA GLU A 173 14.56 11.39 6.34
C GLU A 173 14.29 9.88 6.49
N PRO A 174 15.07 9.12 7.28
CA PRO A 174 14.86 7.68 7.42
C PRO A 174 13.63 7.36 8.28
N ARG A 175 12.67 6.64 7.71
CA ARG A 175 11.49 6.12 8.42
C ARG A 175 11.48 4.60 8.39
N ILE A 176 11.90 3.98 9.49
CA ILE A 176 11.88 2.52 9.65
C ILE A 176 10.53 2.13 10.26
N VAL A 177 9.70 1.48 9.47
CA VAL A 177 8.28 1.27 9.78
C VAL A 177 7.89 -0.20 9.67
N ALA A 178 6.87 -0.59 10.43
CA ALA A 178 6.20 -1.85 10.23
C ALA A 178 5.47 -1.85 8.86
N PRO A 179 5.29 -3.01 8.21
CA PRO A 179 4.59 -3.09 6.92
C PRO A 179 3.16 -2.54 6.94
N ASP A 180 2.51 -2.51 8.11
CA ASP A 180 1.19 -1.91 8.31
C ASP A 180 1.10 -0.44 7.87
N TRP A 181 2.20 0.32 7.90
CA TRP A 181 2.22 1.68 7.35
C TRP A 181 1.84 1.71 5.87
N LEU A 182 2.43 0.84 5.06
CA LEU A 182 2.14 0.79 3.63
C LEU A 182 0.69 0.35 3.39
N LEU A 183 0.19 -0.60 4.19
CA LEU A 183 -1.18 -1.06 4.09
C LEU A 183 -2.16 0.05 4.45
N ASP A 184 -1.86 0.83 5.50
CA ASP A 184 -2.66 1.97 5.95
C ASP A 184 -2.74 3.08 4.90
N VAL A 185 -1.58 3.53 4.39
CA VAL A 185 -1.50 4.54 3.34
C VAL A 185 -2.25 4.09 2.07
N ALA A 186 -2.05 2.83 1.66
CA ALA A 186 -2.73 2.28 0.48
C ALA A 186 -4.25 2.11 0.69
N MET A 187 -4.72 1.76 1.89
CA MET A 187 -6.15 1.70 2.21
C MET A 187 -6.80 3.09 2.23
N ALA A 188 -6.14 4.08 2.83
CA ALA A 188 -6.66 5.45 2.98
C ALA A 188 -6.53 6.27 1.68
N GLN A 189 -5.70 5.80 0.74
CA GLN A 189 -5.31 6.48 -0.49
C GLN A 189 -4.83 7.92 -0.21
N GLN A 190 -4.07 8.06 0.88
CA GLN A 190 -3.57 9.33 1.40
C GLN A 190 -2.19 9.11 2.00
N VAL A 191 -1.22 9.96 1.63
CA VAL A 191 0.10 9.95 2.25
C VAL A 191 -0.05 10.50 3.68
N ARG A 192 0.02 9.60 4.66
CA ARG A 192 0.00 9.91 6.08
C ARG A 192 1.11 9.15 6.81
N PHE A 193 1.61 9.74 7.89
CA PHE A 193 2.63 9.14 8.72
C PHE A 193 2.35 9.47 10.19
N ASP A 194 2.49 8.47 11.04
CA ASP A 194 2.34 8.57 12.48
C ASP A 194 3.45 7.73 13.12
N SER A 195 4.03 8.23 14.22
CA SER A 195 5.09 7.54 14.98
C SER A 195 4.70 6.15 15.47
N LYS A 196 3.39 5.83 15.57
CA LYS A 196 2.89 4.49 15.91
C LYS A 196 3.36 3.42 14.92
N PHE A 197 3.61 3.81 13.66
CA PHE A 197 4.07 2.90 12.62
C PHE A 197 5.57 2.64 12.65
N LEU A 198 6.34 3.43 13.41
CA LEU A 198 7.76 3.14 13.59
C LEU A 198 7.88 1.73 14.18
N VAL A 199 8.75 0.90 13.59
CA VAL A 199 8.87 -0.51 13.95
C VAL A 199 9.25 -0.72 15.43
N GLU A 200 9.90 0.27 16.04
CA GLU A 200 10.27 0.30 17.46
C GLU A 200 9.05 0.48 18.37
N ASN A 201 8.02 1.18 17.89
CA ASN A 201 6.77 1.46 18.60
C ASN A 201 5.65 0.48 18.20
N TRP A 202 5.90 -0.38 17.20
CA TRP A 202 4.87 -1.22 16.61
C TRP A 202 4.61 -2.45 17.48
N ASN A 203 3.48 -2.44 18.17
CA ASN A 203 3.03 -3.55 19.02
C ASN A 203 2.21 -4.61 18.27
N GLY A 204 2.18 -4.54 16.92
CA GLY A 204 1.21 -5.27 16.13
C GLY A 204 -0.18 -4.64 16.26
N SER A 205 -1.02 -4.79 15.23
CA SER A 205 -2.46 -4.78 15.51
C SER A 205 -2.71 -5.98 16.42
N GLN A 206 -2.87 -5.72 17.73
CA GLN A 206 -3.48 -6.69 18.64
C GLN A 206 -4.71 -7.25 17.91
N LYS A 207 -4.67 -8.56 17.61
CA LYS A 207 -5.88 -9.33 17.37
C LYS A 207 -6.49 -9.62 18.72
#